data_AF-A0A2N4XE14-F1
#
_entry.id   AF-A0A2N4XE14-F1
#
_cell.length_a   1.000
_cell.length_b   1.000
_cell.length_c   1.000
_cell.angle_alpha   90.00
_cell.angle_beta   90.00
_cell.angle_gamma   90.00
#
_symmetry.space_group_name_H-M   'P 1'
#
loop_
_entity.id
_entity.type
_entity.pdbx_description
1 polymer ?
#
loop_
_entity_poly.entity_id
_entity_poly.type
_entity_poly.pdbx_seq_one_letter_code
_entity_poly.pdbx_strand_id
1 'polypeptide(L)'
;MKSTKNLFIILLICLGIGAIGGRGVLKISPDGSLMGMPVSKIANSPFKNFLIPGIILVTVLQIVPCLLAIALYIKTALPIAERLNFFSDVHWACSFSIYTAFALISWLQVQMAIF
;
A
#
# COMPACT_ATOMS: atom_id res chain seq x y z
N MET A 1 -24.30 0.88 -12.55
CA MET A 1 -23.39 1.77 -11.78
C MET A 1 -23.18 1.37 -10.32
N LYS A 2 -24.14 0.78 -9.57
CA LYS A 2 -23.90 0.34 -8.18
C LYS A 2 -22.88 -0.81 -8.04
N SER A 3 -22.89 -1.78 -8.95
CA SER A 3 -21.98 -2.95 -8.87
C SER A 3 -20.50 -2.57 -9.01
N THR A 4 -20.15 -1.66 -9.92
CA THR A 4 -18.75 -1.26 -10.15
C THR A 4 -18.14 -0.58 -8.92
N LYS A 5 -18.92 0.26 -8.22
CA LYS A 5 -18.48 0.91 -6.98
C LYS A 5 -18.21 -0.11 -5.87
N ASN A 6 -19.12 -1.07 -5.70
CA ASN A 6 -18.98 -2.10 -4.67
C ASN A 6 -17.78 -3.01 -4.96
N LEU A 7 -17.55 -3.38 -6.22
CA LEU A 7 -16.36 -4.13 -6.63
C LEU A 7 -15.08 -3.36 -6.29
N PHE A 8 -15.07 -2.05 -6.56
CA PHE A 8 -13.90 -1.22 -6.29
C PHE A 8 -13.58 -1.13 -4.79
N ILE A 9 -14.60 -0.97 -3.95
CA ILE A 9 -14.45 -0.99 -2.49
C ILE A 9 -13.91 -2.35 -2.02
N ILE A 10 -14.44 -3.46 -2.55
CA ILE A 10 -13.97 -4.81 -2.21
C ILE A 10 -12.50 -5.00 -2.60
N LEU A 11 -12.10 -4.53 -3.79
CA LEU A 11 -10.71 -4.59 -4.26
C LEU A 11 -9.77 -3.79 -3.35
N LEU A 12 -10.18 -2.59 -2.91
CA LEU A 12 -9.39 -1.76 -1.99
C LEU A 12 -9.25 -2.41 -0.61
N ILE A 13 -10.32 -3.00 -0.09
CA ILE A 13 -10.26 -3.75 1.18
C ILE A 13 -9.36 -4.97 1.02
N CYS A 14 -9.51 -5.74 -0.06
CA CYS A 14 -8.67 -6.89 -0.37
C CYS A 14 -7.19 -6.49 -0.46
N LEU A 15 -6.87 -5.36 -1.10
CA LEU A 15 -5.52 -4.82 -1.13
C LEU A 15 -5.02 -4.43 0.28
N GLY A 16 -5.90 -3.79 1.06
CA GLY A 16 -5.64 -3.34 2.43
C GLY A 16 -5.43 -4.47 3.43
N ILE A 17 -5.99 -5.66 3.21
CA ILE A 17 -5.79 -6.83 4.10
C ILE A 17 -4.86 -7.90 3.52
N GLY A 18 -4.78 -8.01 2.20
CA GLY A 18 -4.18 -9.14 1.49
C GLY A 18 -2.68 -9.29 1.71
N ALA A 19 -2.00 -8.24 2.17
CA ALA A 19 -0.57 -8.27 2.42
C ALA A 19 -0.19 -8.24 3.91
N ILE A 20 -1.16 -8.40 4.82
CA ILE A 20 -0.89 -8.55 6.26
C ILE A 20 0.01 -9.76 6.53
N GLY A 21 -0.21 -10.89 5.83
CA GLY A 21 0.60 -12.10 5.97
C GLY A 21 2.02 -11.96 5.42
N GLY A 22 2.20 -11.39 4.23
CA GLY A 22 3.52 -11.24 3.61
C GLY A 22 4.39 -10.14 4.24
N ARG A 23 3.80 -9.01 4.63
CA ARG A 23 4.55 -7.85 5.16
C ARG A 23 4.77 -7.90 6.68
N GLY A 24 3.92 -8.63 7.42
CA GLY A 24 4.12 -8.86 8.85
C GLY A 24 5.42 -9.60 9.15
N VAL A 25 5.84 -10.51 8.26
CA VAL A 25 7.08 -11.27 8.38
C VAL A 25 8.33 -10.38 8.32
N LEU A 26 8.33 -9.33 7.48
CA LEU A 26 9.42 -8.34 7.40
C LEU A 26 9.52 -7.45 8.66
N LYS A 27 8.43 -7.30 9.41
CA LYS A 27 8.40 -6.56 10.68
C LYS A 27 8.86 -7.42 11.87
N ILE A 28 8.54 -8.72 11.84
CA ILE A 28 8.84 -9.68 12.92
C ILE A 28 10.27 -10.23 12.79
N SER A 29 10.81 -10.37 11.58
CA SER A 29 12.19 -10.79 11.33
C SER A 29 12.95 -9.78 10.46
N PRO A 30 13.48 -8.70 11.06
CA PRO A 30 14.38 -7.76 10.42
C PRO A 30 15.54 -8.41 9.65
N ASP A 31 16.01 -9.57 10.12
CA ASP A 31 17.14 -10.33 9.58
C ASP A 31 16.78 -11.18 8.35
N GLY A 32 15.52 -11.18 7.91
CA GLY A 32 15.08 -11.99 6.77
C GLY A 32 15.05 -13.50 7.03
N SER A 33 15.33 -13.95 8.26
CA SER A 33 15.41 -15.36 8.66
C SER A 33 14.11 -16.14 8.42
N LEU A 34 12.95 -15.52 8.64
CA LEU A 34 11.64 -16.12 8.34
C LEU A 34 11.29 -16.16 6.84
N MET A 35 11.99 -15.38 6.01
CA MET A 35 11.81 -15.34 4.55
C MET A 35 12.95 -16.04 3.80
N GLY A 36 13.92 -16.63 4.50
CA GLY A 36 15.12 -17.23 3.89
C GLY A 36 16.00 -16.23 3.14
N MET A 37 15.87 -14.93 3.44
CA MET A 37 16.57 -13.86 2.73
C MET A 37 17.83 -13.43 3.48
N PRO A 38 19.03 -13.58 2.90
CA PRO A 38 20.22 -13.05 3.52
C PRO A 38 20.24 -11.51 3.43
N VAL A 39 20.52 -10.86 4.56
CA VAL A 39 20.68 -9.39 4.69
C VAL A 39 21.74 -8.79 3.75
N SER A 40 22.59 -9.61 3.13
CA SER A 40 23.53 -9.19 2.08
C SER A 40 22.85 -8.59 0.85
N LYS A 41 21.58 -8.90 0.57
CA LYS A 41 20.82 -8.29 -0.54
C LYS A 41 20.51 -6.79 -0.31
N ILE A 42 20.54 -6.31 0.94
CA ILE A 42 20.33 -4.88 1.27
C ILE A 42 21.64 -4.16 1.64
N ALA A 43 22.79 -4.84 1.64
CA ALA A 43 24.06 -4.25 2.06
C ALA A 43 24.48 -3.01 1.23
N ASN A 44 23.98 -2.91 -0.01
CA ASN A 44 24.18 -1.77 -0.91
C ASN A 44 23.06 -0.71 -0.83
N SER A 45 22.07 -0.87 0.04
CA SER A 45 20.99 0.10 0.21
C SER A 45 21.28 1.05 1.38
N PRO A 46 20.69 2.27 1.39
CA PRO A 46 20.82 3.21 2.50
C PRO A 46 20.17 2.73 3.80
N PHE A 47 19.39 1.63 3.76
CA PHE A 47 18.74 1.03 4.92
C PHE A 47 19.53 -0.17 5.45
N LYS A 48 19.88 -0.14 6.74
CA LYS A 48 20.58 -1.25 7.42
C LYS A 48 19.75 -2.53 7.51
N ASN A 49 18.42 -2.43 7.65
CA ASN A 49 17.50 -3.56 7.90
C ASN A 49 16.17 -3.38 7.13
N PHE A 50 15.40 -4.47 6.93
CA PHE A 50 14.09 -4.46 6.26
C PHE A 50 12.94 -3.78 7.03
N LEU A 51 13.17 -3.30 8.26
CA LEU A 51 12.14 -2.72 9.14
C LEU A 51 11.53 -1.42 8.59
N ILE A 52 12.39 -0.49 8.14
CA ILE A 52 11.94 0.82 7.65
C ILE A 52 11.11 0.65 6.38
N PRO A 53 11.57 -0.08 5.35
CA PRO A 53 10.74 -0.42 4.19
C PRO A 53 9.44 -1.11 4.62
N GLY A 54 9.49 -2.12 5.49
CA GLY A 54 8.32 -2.85 5.95
C GLY A 54 7.25 -1.96 6.62
N ILE A 55 7.65 -1.03 7.48
CA ILE A 55 6.73 -0.09 8.15
C ILE A 55 6.11 0.85 7.13
N ILE A 56 6.90 1.45 6.23
CA ILE A 56 6.37 2.37 5.21
C ILE A 56 5.35 1.64 4.36
N LEU A 57 5.63 0.40 4.00
CA LEU A 57 4.71 -0.42 3.22
C LEU A 57 3.42 -0.80 3.92
N VAL A 58 3.49 -1.22 5.18
CA VAL A 58 2.29 -1.51 5.99
C VAL A 58 1.49 -0.23 6.23
N THR A 59 2.13 0.93 6.30
CA THR A 59 1.39 2.18 6.49
C THR A 59 0.75 2.64 5.17
N VAL A 60 1.53 2.69 4.09
CA VAL A 60 1.10 3.25 2.80
C VAL A 60 0.22 2.29 2.00
N LEU A 61 0.51 0.99 1.95
CA LEU A 61 -0.25 0.03 1.12
C LEU A 61 -1.33 -0.74 1.87
N GLN A 62 -1.44 -0.56 3.19
CA GLN A 62 -2.42 -1.26 4.04
C GLN A 62 -3.43 -0.25 4.60
N ILE A 63 -2.97 0.83 5.24
CA ILE A 63 -3.88 1.82 5.86
C ILE A 63 -4.53 2.72 4.80
N VAL A 64 -3.77 3.23 3.83
CA VAL A 64 -4.31 4.13 2.79
C VAL A 64 -5.45 3.48 1.99
N PRO A 65 -5.31 2.28 1.39
CA PRO A 65 -6.42 1.67 0.64
C PRO A 65 -7.64 1.34 1.51
N CYS A 66 -7.46 0.96 2.77
CA CYS A 66 -8.58 0.82 3.72
C CYS A 66 -9.30 2.16 3.95
N LEU A 67 -8.55 3.24 4.14
CA LEU A 67 -9.12 4.58 4.32
C LEU A 67 -9.86 5.05 3.05
N LEU A 68 -9.32 4.76 1.86
CA LEU A 68 -9.96 5.07 0.58
C LEU A 68 -11.26 4.29 0.39
N ALA A 69 -11.30 3.02 0.79
CA ALA A 69 -12.52 2.20 0.78
C ALA A 69 -13.62 2.82 1.67
N ILE A 70 -13.25 3.25 2.88
CA ILE A 70 -14.16 3.93 3.83
C ILE A 70 -14.63 5.27 3.25
N ALA A 71 -13.72 6.06 2.69
CA ALA A 71 -14.05 7.35 2.07
C ALA A 71 -15.04 7.20 0.91
N LEU A 72 -14.86 6.19 0.06
CA LEU A 72 -15.78 5.87 -1.05
C LEU A 72 -17.15 5.36 -0.56
N TYR A 73 -17.19 4.71 0.60
CA TYR A 73 -18.42 4.21 1.21
C TYR A 73 -19.24 5.34 1.84
N ILE A 74 -18.59 6.19 2.65
CA ILE A 74 -19.22 7.28 3.42
C ILE A 74 -19.37 8.57 2.58
N LYS A 75 -18.69 8.67 1.42
CA LYS A 75 -18.54 9.89 0.62
C LYS A 75 -17.96 11.06 1.41
N THR A 76 -16.94 10.79 2.23
CA THR A 76 -16.32 11.82 3.08
C THR A 76 -15.63 12.87 2.21
N ALA A 77 -16.02 14.14 2.35
CA ALA A 77 -15.33 15.26 1.74
C ALA A 77 -14.24 15.76 2.71
N LEU A 78 -12.98 15.38 2.47
CA LEU A 78 -11.83 15.91 3.21
C LEU A 78 -11.23 17.08 2.42
N PRO A 79 -11.29 18.34 2.90
CA PRO A 79 -10.85 19.50 2.12
C PRO A 79 -9.35 19.47 1.78
N ILE A 80 -8.52 18.85 2.63
CA ILE A 80 -7.09 18.63 2.37
C ILE A 80 -6.89 17.62 1.23
N ALA A 81 -7.70 16.55 1.19
CA ALA A 81 -7.62 15.53 0.16
C ALA A 81 -8.20 16.01 -1.18
N GLU A 82 -9.22 16.88 -1.14
CA GLU A 82 -9.73 17.56 -2.33
C GLU A 82 -8.72 18.55 -2.90
N ARG A 83 -7.96 19.25 -2.07
CA ARG A 83 -6.89 20.15 -2.54
C ARG A 83 -5.74 19.40 -3.21
N LEU A 84 -5.48 18.16 -2.79
CA LEU A 84 -4.47 17.27 -3.37
C LEU A 84 -5.02 16.44 -4.55
N ASN A 85 -6.29 16.63 -4.90
CA ASN A 85 -6.94 15.95 -6.00
C ASN A 85 -6.50 16.56 -7.33
N PHE A 86 -5.66 15.81 -8.07
CA PHE A 86 -5.21 16.23 -9.40
C PHE A 86 -6.34 16.20 -10.45
N PHE A 87 -7.36 15.35 -10.23
CA PHE A 87 -8.50 15.19 -11.12
C PHE A 87 -9.76 15.76 -10.46
N SER A 88 -10.10 17.02 -10.76
CA SER A 88 -11.23 17.72 -10.14
C SER A 88 -12.60 17.08 -10.43
N ASP A 89 -12.75 16.29 -11.50
CA ASP A 89 -14.02 15.65 -11.89
C ASP A 89 -14.32 14.32 -11.17
N VAL A 90 -13.36 13.73 -10.45
CA VAL A 90 -13.55 12.46 -9.74
C VAL A 90 -13.32 12.62 -8.24
N HIS A 91 -14.05 11.84 -7.44
CA HIS A 91 -13.90 11.86 -5.99
C HIS A 91 -12.43 11.60 -5.61
N TRP A 92 -11.88 12.39 -4.68
CA TRP A 92 -10.45 12.36 -4.31
C TRP A 92 -9.94 10.95 -4.00
N ALA A 93 -10.79 10.10 -3.40
CA ALA A 93 -10.41 8.72 -3.09
C ALA A 93 -10.07 7.88 -4.34
N CYS A 94 -10.67 8.21 -5.49
CA CYS A 94 -10.35 7.60 -6.77
C CYS A 94 -8.94 7.99 -7.23
N SER A 95 -8.60 9.28 -7.20
CA SER A 95 -7.25 9.76 -7.55
C SER A 95 -6.16 9.17 -6.64
N PHE A 96 -6.43 9.08 -5.34
CA PHE A 96 -5.49 8.45 -4.40
C PHE A 96 -5.33 6.93 -4.60
N SER A 97 -6.34 6.26 -5.16
CA SER A 97 -6.21 4.83 -5.52
C SER A 97 -5.16 4.61 -6.62
N ILE A 98 -5.03 5.56 -7.56
CA ILE A 98 -4.02 5.53 -8.62
C ILE A 98 -2.62 5.64 -8.01
N TYR A 99 -2.42 6.57 -7.06
CA TYR A 99 -1.14 6.66 -6.32
C TYR A 99 -0.82 5.37 -5.58
N THR A 100 -1.83 4.75 -4.98
CA THR A 100 -1.68 3.45 -4.30
C THR A 100 -1.29 2.35 -5.29
N ALA A 101 -1.81 2.36 -6.52
CA ALA A 101 -1.44 1.42 -7.57
C ALA A 101 0.02 1.58 -8.01
N PHE A 102 0.50 2.80 -8.23
CA PHE A 102 1.91 3.05 -8.55
C PHE A 102 2.84 2.62 -7.41
N ALA A 103 2.49 2.94 -6.16
CA ALA A 103 3.25 2.50 -4.99
C ALA A 103 3.31 0.96 -4.89
N LEU A 104 2.20 0.28 -5.20
CA LEU A 104 2.14 -1.18 -5.21
C LEU A 104 3.03 -1.78 -6.30
N ILE A 105 2.98 -1.25 -7.53
CA ILE A 105 3.81 -1.73 -8.64
C ILE A 105 5.29 -1.54 -8.31
N SER A 106 5.68 -0.35 -7.85
CA SER A 106 7.06 -0.07 -7.45
C SER A 106 7.54 -1.04 -6.37
N TRP A 107 6.69 -1.37 -5.39
CA TRP A 107 7.03 -2.39 -4.40
C TRP A 107 7.23 -3.77 -5.02
N LEU A 108 6.33 -4.22 -5.89
CA LEU A 108 6.44 -5.54 -6.52
C LEU A 108 7.75 -5.67 -7.31
N GLN A 109 8.23 -4.59 -7.94
CA GLN A 109 9.54 -4.57 -8.59
C GLN A 109 10.68 -4.77 -7.60
N VAL A 110 10.66 -4.07 -6.46
CA VAL A 110 11.64 -4.25 -5.39
C VAL A 110 11.58 -5.68 -4.85
N GLN A 111 10.39 -6.21 -4.64
CA GLN A 111 10.21 -7.57 -4.14
C GLN A 111 10.77 -8.60 -5.13
N MET A 112 10.48 -8.51 -6.43
CA MET A 112 11.05 -9.41 -7.44
C MET A 112 12.55 -9.26 -7.62
N ALA A 113 13.12 -8.07 -7.42
CA ALA A 113 14.57 -7.90 -7.49
C ALA A 113 15.29 -8.56 -6.29
N ILE A 114 14.61 -8.63 -5.14
CA ILE A 114 15.18 -9.19 -3.91
C ILE A 114 14.87 -10.68 -3.78
N PHE A 115 13.71 -11.20 -4.23
CA PHE A 115 13.37 -12.63 -4.19
C PHE A 115 13.85 -13.34 -5.46
#